data_AF-A0A0D2MKE7-F1
#
_entry.id   AF-A0A0D2MKE7-F1
#
_cell.length_a   1.000
_cell.length_b   1.000
_cell.length_c   1.000
_cell.angle_alpha   90.00
_cell.angle_beta   90.00
_cell.angle_gamma   90.00
#
_symmetry.space_group_name_H-M   'P 1'
#
loop_
_entity.id
_entity.type
_entity.pdbx_description
1 polymer ?
#
loop_
_entity_poly.entity_id
_entity_poly.type
_entity_poly.pdbx_seq_one_letter_code
_entity_poly.pdbx_strand_id
1 'polypeptide(L)'
;RGVIVIMLELSHIVSRLLWLGPFMAEIGAQTSFFYIFRERELIYDLFEAAIDMRMMHNYFHISRVVVDLPYGWIDKCLDFCNYFLTGSVEYQKLITRNLIFLERVEGIGIIGGEEVINWVDHFECYDEFDWEIQWQKERDSLSHYLVQISEMTESIKIIQQALEGISGGPYLFHHTAGLSSKGNITNKNGD
;
A
#
# COMPACT_ATOMS: atom_id res chain seq x y z
N ARG A 1 -15.33 -4.93 2.09
CA ARG A 1 -14.32 -4.51 3.09
C ARG A 1 -12.90 -4.83 2.64
N GLY A 2 -12.60 -6.06 2.19
CA GLY A 2 -11.25 -6.43 1.68
C GLY A 2 -10.67 -5.46 0.66
N VAL A 3 -11.46 -5.00 -0.32
CA VAL A 3 -11.02 -4.00 -1.33
C VAL A 3 -10.56 -2.66 -0.72
N ILE A 4 -11.20 -2.20 0.36
CA ILE A 4 -10.80 -0.97 1.05
C ILE A 4 -9.45 -1.17 1.73
N VAL A 5 -9.27 -2.31 2.41
CA VAL A 5 -8.01 -2.66 3.07
C VAL A 5 -6.89 -2.75 2.06
N ILE A 6 -7.09 -3.43 0.92
CA ILE A 6 -6.09 -3.51 -0.15
C ILE A 6 -5.67 -2.12 -0.64
N MET A 7 -6.64 -1.23 -0.90
CA MET A 7 -6.34 0.12 -1.38
C MET A 7 -5.63 0.99 -0.32
N LEU A 8 -5.97 0.82 0.96
CA LEU A 8 -5.28 1.47 2.07
C LEU A 8 -3.84 0.98 2.21
N GLU A 9 -3.62 -0.33 2.15
CA GLU A 9 -2.28 -0.92 2.24
C GLU A 9 -1.41 -0.56 1.03
N LEU A 10 -1.98 -0.50 -0.18
CA LEU A 10 -1.27 0.03 -1.36
C LEU A 10 -0.88 1.49 -1.16
N SER A 11 -1.78 2.31 -0.59
CA SER A 11 -1.50 3.71 -0.26
C SER A 11 -0.43 3.83 0.84
N HIS A 12 -0.39 2.89 1.79
CA HIS A 12 0.60 2.81 2.84
C HIS A 12 2.00 2.51 2.26
N ILE A 13 2.11 1.52 1.38
CA ILE A 13 3.36 1.19 0.67
C ILE A 13 3.85 2.38 -0.14
N VAL A 14 2.95 3.05 -0.88
CA VAL A 14 3.29 4.29 -1.59
C VAL A 14 3.87 5.31 -0.61
N SER A 15 3.20 5.63 0.49
CA SER A 15 3.70 6.58 1.48
C SER A 15 5.10 6.25 1.99
N ARG A 16 5.37 4.98 2.35
CA ARG A 16 6.70 4.52 2.79
C ARG A 16 7.77 4.65 1.71
N LEU A 17 7.44 4.33 0.46
CA LEU A 17 8.32 4.59 -0.69
C LEU A 17 8.57 6.09 -0.92
N LEU A 18 7.63 6.98 -0.55
CA LEU A 18 7.83 8.44 -0.68
C LEU A 18 8.91 8.91 0.26
N TRP A 19 8.91 8.37 1.47
CA TRP A 19 9.87 8.71 2.50
C TRP A 19 11.24 8.14 2.14
N LEU A 20 11.28 6.88 1.72
CA LEU A 20 12.53 6.18 1.43
C LEU A 20 13.28 6.80 0.25
N GLY A 21 12.60 7.22 -0.82
CA GLY A 21 13.24 7.78 -2.01
C GLY A 21 14.18 8.96 -1.69
N PRO A 22 13.66 10.13 -1.26
CA PRO A 22 14.44 11.29 -0.88
C PRO A 22 15.47 11.00 0.21
N PHE A 23 15.13 10.19 1.22
CA PHE A 23 16.07 9.78 2.26
C PHE A 23 17.32 9.11 1.67
N MET A 24 17.14 8.17 0.74
CA MET A 24 18.25 7.52 0.05
C MET A 24 19.04 8.49 -0.85
N ALA A 25 18.35 9.44 -1.48
CA ALA A 25 18.99 10.47 -2.30
C ALA A 25 19.90 11.39 -1.47
N GLU A 26 19.45 11.80 -0.28
CA GLU A 26 20.22 12.64 0.65
C GLU A 26 21.46 11.94 1.19
N ILE A 27 21.39 10.61 1.42
CA ILE A 27 22.55 9.80 1.81
C ILE A 27 23.55 9.63 0.64
N GLY A 28 23.14 9.95 -0.60
CA GLY A 28 23.97 9.89 -1.79
C GLY A 28 23.72 8.66 -2.68
N ALA A 29 22.74 7.82 -2.35
CA ALA A 29 22.36 6.65 -3.14
C ALA A 29 21.31 7.00 -4.21
N GLN A 30 21.72 7.81 -5.19
CA GLN A 30 20.85 8.32 -6.25
C GLN A 30 20.25 7.22 -7.16
N THR A 31 20.92 6.08 -7.32
CA THR A 31 20.39 4.96 -8.12
C THR A 31 19.19 4.29 -7.45
N SER A 32 19.21 4.19 -6.12
CA SER A 32 18.10 3.60 -5.35
C SER A 32 16.85 4.47 -5.42
N PHE A 33 17.02 5.79 -5.51
CA PHE A 33 15.92 6.73 -5.73
C PHE A 33 15.14 6.39 -7.01
N PHE A 34 15.80 6.17 -8.15
CA PHE A 34 15.10 5.85 -9.40
C PHE A 34 14.38 4.51 -9.38
N TYR A 35 14.94 3.52 -8.68
CA TYR A 35 14.26 2.25 -8.47
C TYR A 35 12.96 2.45 -7.71
N ILE A 36 13.00 3.12 -6.56
CA ILE A 36 11.82 3.39 -5.72
C ILE A 36 10.70 4.10 -6.51
N PHE A 37 11.02 5.05 -7.39
CA PHE A 37 10.02 5.70 -8.24
C PHE A 37 9.43 4.78 -9.31
N ARG A 38 10.20 3.83 -9.84
CA ARG A 38 9.68 2.79 -10.74
C ARG A 38 8.67 1.90 -10.02
N GLU A 39 8.92 1.47 -8.78
CA GLU A 39 7.94 0.70 -8.02
C GLU A 39 6.66 1.49 -7.75
N ARG A 40 6.78 2.78 -7.46
CA ARG A 40 5.64 3.67 -7.25
C ARG A 40 4.78 3.81 -8.51
N GLU A 41 5.40 3.86 -9.68
CA GLU A 41 4.67 3.94 -10.94
C GLU A 41 3.79 2.71 -11.18
N LEU A 42 4.26 1.51 -10.82
CA LEU A 42 3.45 0.28 -10.91
C LEU A 42 2.19 0.35 -10.03
N ILE A 43 2.29 0.99 -8.86
CA ILE A 43 1.13 1.20 -7.98
C ILE A 43 0.20 2.27 -8.57
N TYR A 44 0.75 3.32 -9.17
CA TYR A 44 -0.05 4.34 -9.87
C TYR A 44 -0.80 3.78 -11.07
N ASP A 45 -0.21 2.84 -11.81
CA ASP A 45 -0.91 2.12 -12.89
C ASP A 45 -2.06 1.26 -12.34
N LEU A 46 -1.91 0.66 -11.14
CA LEU A 46 -3.00 -0.07 -10.48
C LEU A 46 -4.13 0.87 -10.02
N PHE A 47 -3.79 2.05 -9.51
CA PHE A 47 -4.79 3.04 -9.12
C PHE A 47 -5.50 3.66 -10.32
N GLU A 48 -4.77 3.96 -11.39
CA GLU A 48 -5.35 4.44 -12.64
C GLU A 48 -6.30 3.40 -13.22
N ALA A 49 -5.93 2.12 -13.24
CA ALA A 49 -6.84 1.07 -13.67
C ALA A 49 -8.12 0.99 -12.83
N ALA A 50 -8.08 1.33 -11.54
CA ALA A 50 -9.24 1.23 -10.66
C ALA A 50 -10.12 2.50 -10.65
N ILE A 51 -9.54 3.68 -10.79
CA ILE A 51 -10.19 4.98 -10.46
C ILE A 51 -10.00 6.01 -11.59
N ASP A 52 -9.30 5.67 -12.68
CA ASP A 52 -8.88 6.58 -13.75
C ASP A 52 -8.11 7.81 -13.24
N MET A 53 -7.56 7.74 -12.02
CA MET A 53 -6.81 8.80 -11.36
C MET A 53 -5.58 8.21 -10.66
N ARG A 54 -4.45 8.92 -10.76
CA ARG A 54 -3.14 8.44 -10.28
C ARG A 54 -2.77 8.82 -8.84
N MET A 55 -3.26 9.95 -8.32
CA MET A 55 -2.84 10.46 -6.99
C MET A 55 -4.01 10.86 -6.10
N MET A 56 -5.01 11.56 -6.64
CA MET A 56 -6.17 12.00 -5.86
C MET A 56 -7.26 10.94 -5.94
N HIS A 57 -7.12 9.88 -5.15
CA HIS A 57 -8.09 8.78 -5.10
C HIS A 57 -9.31 9.21 -4.28
N ASN A 58 -10.33 9.77 -4.93
CA ASN A 58 -11.65 9.94 -4.30
C ASN A 58 -12.41 8.60 -4.28
N TYR A 59 -11.74 7.56 -3.81
CA TYR A 59 -12.23 6.18 -3.82
C TYR A 59 -12.97 5.82 -2.54
N PHE A 60 -12.63 6.48 -1.44
CA PHE A 60 -13.25 6.26 -0.14
C PHE A 60 -14.37 7.28 0.07
N HIS A 61 -15.60 6.79 0.07
CA HIS A 61 -16.70 7.49 0.71
C HIS A 61 -16.99 6.84 2.06
N ILE A 62 -17.64 7.58 2.97
CA ILE A 62 -17.94 7.07 4.31
C ILE A 62 -18.69 5.72 4.17
N SER A 63 -18.06 4.64 4.64
CA SER A 63 -18.57 3.26 4.56
C SER A 63 -18.68 2.61 3.16
N ARG A 64 -18.26 3.26 2.06
CA ARG A 64 -18.50 2.74 0.70
C ARG A 64 -17.34 2.93 -0.27
N VAL A 65 -17.24 2.01 -1.22
CA VAL A 65 -16.41 2.09 -2.43
C VAL A 65 -17.22 2.68 -3.58
N VAL A 66 -16.63 3.62 -4.33
CA VAL A 66 -17.32 4.35 -5.42
C VAL A 66 -17.55 3.50 -6.66
N VAL A 67 -16.53 2.76 -7.08
CA VAL A 67 -16.52 2.03 -8.35
C VAL A 67 -16.07 0.60 -8.13
N ASP A 68 -16.69 -0.29 -8.89
CA ASP A 68 -16.31 -1.68 -8.90
C ASP A 68 -14.95 -1.86 -9.66
N LEU A 69 -13.90 -2.43 -9.03
CA LEU A 69 -12.63 -2.92 -9.64
C LEU A 69 -12.84 -3.59 -11.01
N PRO A 70 -12.02 -3.27 -12.02
CA PRO A 70 -12.17 -3.89 -13.33
C PRO A 70 -11.74 -5.35 -13.33
N TYR A 71 -12.26 -6.11 -14.29
CA TYR A 71 -11.89 -7.51 -14.50
C TYR A 71 -10.38 -7.65 -14.73
N GLY A 72 -9.76 -8.63 -14.05
CA GLY A 72 -8.32 -8.89 -14.13
C GLY A 72 -7.44 -7.94 -13.31
N TRP A 73 -8.01 -7.03 -12.51
CA TRP A 73 -7.24 -6.17 -11.60
C TRP A 73 -6.57 -6.96 -10.48
N ILE A 74 -7.26 -7.98 -9.95
CA ILE A 74 -6.78 -8.84 -8.87
C ILE A 74 -5.47 -9.54 -9.27
N ASP A 75 -5.43 -10.11 -10.48
CA ASP A 75 -4.25 -10.80 -11.00
C ASP A 75 -3.06 -9.84 -11.12
N LYS A 76 -3.29 -8.63 -11.64
CA LYS A 76 -2.25 -7.58 -11.73
C LYS A 76 -1.73 -7.15 -10.35
N CYS A 77 -2.61 -7.09 -9.36
CA CYS A 77 -2.24 -6.75 -7.99
C CYS A 77 -1.37 -7.86 -7.38
N LEU A 78 -1.70 -9.13 -7.60
CA LEU A 78 -0.88 -10.28 -7.20
C LEU A 78 0.50 -10.28 -7.87
N ASP A 79 0.54 -10.01 -9.17
CA ASP A 79 1.81 -9.90 -9.92
C ASP A 79 2.69 -8.79 -9.35
N PHE A 80 2.10 -7.64 -9.01
CA PHE A 80 2.79 -6.54 -8.33
C PHE A 80 3.33 -6.97 -6.96
N CYS A 81 2.53 -7.63 -6.12
CA CYS A 81 2.96 -8.10 -4.80
C CYS A 81 4.20 -9.02 -4.90
N ASN A 82 4.19 -9.95 -5.86
CA ASN A 82 5.31 -10.87 -6.08
C ASN A 82 6.57 -10.15 -6.59
N TYR A 83 6.38 -9.22 -7.53
CA TYR A 83 7.47 -8.38 -8.04
C TYR A 83 8.09 -7.52 -6.94
N PHE A 84 7.26 -6.85 -6.13
CA PHE A 84 7.71 -5.94 -5.09
C PHE A 84 8.42 -6.64 -3.95
N LEU A 85 7.96 -7.84 -3.54
CA LEU A 85 8.68 -8.67 -2.57
C LEU A 85 10.09 -9.03 -3.05
N THR A 86 10.22 -9.41 -4.32
CA THR A 86 11.53 -9.72 -4.93
C THR A 86 12.42 -8.48 -4.97
N GLY A 87 11.88 -7.35 -5.43
CA GLY A 87 12.61 -6.09 -5.51
C GLY A 87 13.08 -5.57 -4.15
N SER A 88 12.24 -5.70 -3.11
CA SER A 88 12.58 -5.28 -1.74
C SER A 88 13.82 -6.00 -1.20
N VAL A 89 13.94 -7.31 -1.42
CA VAL A 89 15.11 -8.10 -1.01
C VAL A 89 16.38 -7.64 -1.74
N GLU A 90 16.28 -7.33 -3.03
CA GLU A 90 17.40 -6.81 -3.80
C GLU A 90 17.85 -5.43 -3.29
N TYR A 91 16.92 -4.53 -3.00
CA TYR A 91 17.23 -3.20 -2.46
C TYR A 91 17.85 -3.28 -1.07
N GLN A 92 17.32 -4.11 -0.20
CA GLN A 92 17.89 -4.34 1.12
C GLN A 92 19.33 -4.87 1.01
N LYS A 93 19.61 -5.77 0.07
CA LYS A 93 20.96 -6.27 -0.15
C LYS A 93 21.93 -5.18 -0.62
N LEU A 94 21.47 -4.25 -1.45
CA LEU A 94 22.28 -3.14 -1.96
C LEU A 94 22.52 -2.06 -0.91
N ILE A 95 21.51 -1.76 -0.09
CA ILE A 95 21.54 -0.63 0.85
C ILE A 95 22.07 -1.05 2.21
N THR A 96 21.51 -2.10 2.81
CA THR A 96 21.76 -2.49 4.21
C THR A 96 23.19 -2.97 4.43
N ARG A 97 23.86 -3.51 3.39
CA ARG A 97 25.26 -3.93 3.48
C ARG A 97 26.27 -2.82 3.19
N ASN A 98 25.81 -1.61 2.85
CA ASN A 98 26.71 -0.53 2.51
C ASN A 98 27.28 0.13 3.78
N LEU A 99 28.61 0.10 3.93
CA LEU A 99 29.32 0.74 5.05
C LEU A 99 29.02 2.24 5.16
N ILE A 100 28.94 2.95 4.02
CA ILE A 100 28.66 4.39 3.99
C ILE A 100 27.26 4.70 4.54
N PHE A 101 26.32 3.79 4.30
CA PHE A 101 24.96 3.93 4.81
C PHE A 101 24.93 3.72 6.33
N LEU A 102 25.57 2.66 6.82
CA LEU A 102 25.62 2.35 8.26
C LEU A 102 26.30 3.49 9.04
N GLU A 103 27.47 3.96 8.61
CA GLU A 103 28.19 5.06 9.28
C GLU A 103 27.40 6.36 9.38
N ARG A 104 26.45 6.60 8.47
CA ARG A 104 25.65 7.84 8.43
C ARG A 104 24.34 7.76 9.18
N VAL A 105 23.89 6.57 9.51
CA VAL A 105 22.52 6.34 10.01
C VAL A 105 22.54 5.69 11.40
N GLU A 106 23.56 4.90 11.69
CA GLU A 106 23.78 4.27 12.99
C GLU A 106 24.06 5.32 14.07
N GLY A 107 23.33 5.23 15.19
CA GLY A 107 23.52 6.12 16.34
C GLY A 107 23.03 7.56 16.18
N ILE A 108 22.32 7.89 15.09
CA ILE A 108 21.73 9.22 14.87
C ILE A 108 20.26 9.24 15.28
N GLY A 109 19.84 10.27 16.01
CA GLY A 109 18.42 10.53 16.31
C GLY A 109 17.84 9.66 17.42
N ILE A 110 18.64 9.35 18.45
CA ILE A 110 18.20 8.51 19.57
C ILE A 110 17.10 9.22 20.38
N ILE A 111 15.90 8.64 20.43
CA ILE A 111 14.76 9.18 21.19
C ILE A 111 14.62 8.49 22.56
N GLY A 112 14.40 9.29 23.61
CA GLY A 112 14.13 8.82 24.97
C GLY A 112 12.75 8.17 25.11
N GLY A 113 12.62 7.17 25.98
CA GLY A 113 11.40 6.32 26.00
C GLY A 113 10.20 7.02 26.61
N GLU A 114 10.47 7.90 27.56
CA GLU A 114 9.48 8.73 28.23
C GLU A 114 8.91 9.80 27.29
N GLU A 115 9.69 10.27 26.31
CA GLU A 115 9.21 11.25 25.34
C GLU A 115 8.22 10.63 24.36
N VAL A 116 8.46 9.40 23.88
CA VAL A 116 7.62 8.72 22.88
C VAL A 116 6.17 8.54 23.36
N ILE A 117 5.96 8.20 24.63
CA ILE A 117 4.63 7.91 25.20
C ILE A 117 3.72 9.14 25.17
N ASN A 118 4.29 10.35 25.22
CA ASN A 118 3.53 11.60 25.22
C ASN A 118 2.99 12.00 23.84
N TRP A 119 3.50 11.39 22.75
CA TRP A 119 3.10 11.70 21.37
C TRP A 119 2.11 10.69 20.77
N VAL A 120 1.77 9.62 21.50
CA VAL A 120 0.91 8.54 20.98
C VAL A 120 -0.56 8.81 21.32
N ASP A 121 -1.29 9.36 20.35
CA ASP A 121 -2.75 9.33 20.37
C ASP A 121 -3.26 7.94 19.95
N HIS A 122 -4.21 7.39 20.72
CA HIS A 122 -4.76 6.06 20.49
C HIS A 122 -5.72 6.07 19.28
N PHE A 123 -5.46 5.23 18.28
CA PHE A 123 -6.37 4.98 17.16
C PHE A 123 -6.85 3.51 17.17
N GLU A 124 -8.16 3.31 17.30
CA GLU A 124 -8.82 1.99 17.22
C GLU A 124 -9.24 1.70 15.77
N CYS A 125 -8.69 0.66 15.11
CA CYS A 125 -9.31 -0.04 13.96
C CYS A 125 -8.48 -1.23 13.37
N TYR A 126 -7.74 -2.03 14.16
CA TYR A 126 -6.93 -3.13 13.58
C TYR A 126 -7.07 -4.49 14.28
N ASP A 127 -8.27 -4.81 14.80
CA ASP A 127 -8.50 -6.08 15.51
C ASP A 127 -8.84 -7.28 14.61
N GLU A 128 -9.06 -7.08 13.29
CA GLU A 128 -9.52 -8.14 12.37
C GLU A 128 -8.40 -8.83 11.55
N PHE A 129 -7.13 -8.43 11.68
CA PHE A 129 -6.00 -8.99 10.90
C PHE A 129 -4.86 -9.50 11.80
N ASP A 130 -4.32 -10.68 11.49
CA ASP A 130 -3.09 -11.20 12.11
C ASP A 130 -1.87 -10.55 11.43
N TRP A 131 -1.34 -9.50 12.04
CA TRP A 131 -0.09 -8.86 11.62
C TRP A 131 0.88 -8.77 12.79
N GLU A 132 2.18 -8.82 12.49
CA GLU A 132 3.22 -8.68 13.51
C GLU A 132 3.72 -7.24 13.58
N ILE A 133 3.62 -6.64 14.78
CA ILE A 133 4.17 -5.29 15.04
C ILE A 133 5.69 -5.35 14.90
N GLN A 134 6.21 -4.61 13.93
CA GLN A 134 7.64 -4.51 13.68
C GLN A 134 8.24 -3.47 14.62
N TRP A 135 9.09 -3.91 15.55
CA TRP A 135 9.81 -3.03 16.46
C TRP A 135 11.31 -3.33 16.43
N GLN A 136 12.10 -2.31 16.71
CA GLN A 136 13.54 -2.40 16.85
C GLN A 136 13.93 -1.88 18.23
N LYS A 137 14.97 -2.50 18.82
CA LYS A 137 15.40 -2.18 20.19
C LYS A 137 16.27 -0.93 20.20
N GLU A 138 17.11 -0.79 19.20
CA GLU A 138 17.80 0.46 18.94
C GLU A 138 16.76 1.53 18.54
N ARG A 139 16.99 2.77 18.97
CA ARG A 139 16.10 3.92 18.71
C ARG A 139 16.75 4.92 17.80
N ASP A 140 17.60 4.43 16.92
CA ASP A 140 18.34 5.22 15.97
C ASP A 140 17.63 5.28 14.61
N SER A 141 18.14 6.13 13.74
CA SER A 141 17.60 6.31 12.40
C SER A 141 17.65 5.02 11.57
N LEU A 142 18.58 4.11 11.88
CA LEU A 142 18.71 2.81 11.23
C LEU A 142 17.53 1.91 11.57
N SER A 143 17.16 1.90 12.84
CA SER A 143 15.98 1.18 13.34
C SER A 143 14.70 1.65 12.67
N HIS A 144 14.52 2.96 12.51
CA HIS A 144 13.38 3.53 11.78
C HIS A 144 13.34 3.09 10.31
N TYR A 145 14.50 3.05 9.64
CA TYR A 145 14.60 2.53 8.27
C TYR A 145 14.23 1.04 8.20
N LEU A 146 14.73 0.21 9.12
CA LEU A 146 14.43 -1.22 9.16
C LEU A 146 12.95 -1.49 9.43
N VAL A 147 12.35 -0.80 10.40
CA VAL A 147 10.92 -0.91 10.70
C VAL A 147 10.09 -0.61 9.47
N GLN A 148 10.39 0.45 8.72
CA GLN A 148 9.62 0.80 7.53
C GLN A 148 9.72 -0.25 6.41
N ILE A 149 10.87 -0.88 6.23
CA ILE A 149 11.01 -1.99 5.26
C ILE A 149 10.21 -3.20 5.70
N SER A 150 10.26 -3.54 6.99
CA SER A 150 9.48 -4.64 7.54
C SER A 150 7.98 -4.37 7.46
N GLU A 151 7.53 -3.15 7.74
CA GLU A 151 6.13 -2.72 7.59
C GLU A 151 5.65 -2.84 6.14
N MET A 152 6.45 -2.42 5.16
CA MET A 152 6.09 -2.63 3.74
C MET A 152 5.94 -4.10 3.40
N THR A 153 6.80 -4.97 3.95
CA THR A 153 6.72 -6.42 3.75
C THR A 153 5.44 -6.99 4.38
N GLU A 154 5.07 -6.50 5.55
CA GLU A 154 3.86 -6.92 6.25
C GLU A 154 2.59 -6.43 5.53
N SER A 155 2.56 -5.19 5.03
CA SER A 155 1.48 -4.67 4.19
C SER A 155 1.22 -5.54 2.97
N ILE A 156 2.25 -6.09 2.32
CA ILE A 156 2.07 -7.01 1.20
C ILE A 156 1.39 -8.31 1.64
N LYS A 157 1.74 -8.86 2.81
CA LYS A 157 1.09 -10.07 3.34
C LYS A 157 -0.39 -9.80 3.61
N ILE A 158 -0.72 -8.65 4.19
CA ILE A 158 -2.11 -8.23 4.43
C ILE A 158 -2.86 -8.11 3.11
N ILE A 159 -2.25 -7.55 2.07
CA ILE A 159 -2.84 -7.47 0.73
C ILE A 159 -3.10 -8.88 0.18
N GLN A 160 -2.14 -9.80 0.28
CA GLN A 160 -2.29 -11.19 -0.19
C GLN A 160 -3.44 -11.91 0.53
N GLN A 161 -3.49 -11.82 1.86
CA GLN A 161 -4.59 -12.38 2.66
C GLN A 161 -5.94 -11.75 2.29
N ALA A 162 -5.99 -10.44 2.10
CA ALA A 162 -7.20 -9.74 1.71
C ALA A 162 -7.68 -10.14 0.31
N LEU A 163 -6.76 -10.45 -0.62
CA LEU A 163 -7.08 -10.94 -1.97
C LEU A 163 -7.65 -12.37 -1.93
N GLU A 164 -7.09 -13.26 -1.09
CA GLU A 164 -7.62 -14.61 -0.87
C GLU A 164 -9.03 -14.61 -0.26
N GLY A 165 -9.32 -13.61 0.59
CA GLY A 165 -10.62 -13.44 1.23
C GLY A 165 -11.74 -12.85 0.34
N ILE A 166 -11.43 -12.41 -0.90
CA ILE A 166 -12.45 -11.85 -1.81
C ILE A 166 -13.25 -13.01 -2.45
N SER A 167 -14.40 -13.34 -1.86
CA SER A 167 -15.45 -14.06 -2.59
C SER A 167 -16.08 -13.12 -3.63
N GLY A 168 -16.09 -13.54 -4.91
CA GLY A 168 -16.46 -12.71 -6.07
C GLY A 168 -17.95 -12.31 -6.18
N GLY A 169 -18.49 -11.66 -5.16
CA GLY A 169 -19.78 -10.99 -5.20
C GLY A 169 -19.65 -9.50 -5.61
N PRO A 170 -20.70 -8.87 -6.13
CA PRO A 170 -20.72 -7.43 -6.40
C PRO A 170 -20.56 -6.64 -5.09
N TYR A 171 -19.72 -5.61 -5.12
CA TYR A 171 -19.24 -4.87 -3.95
C TYR A 171 -19.83 -3.46 -3.89
N LEU A 172 -20.48 -3.02 -4.98
CA LEU A 172 -21.56 -2.05 -4.94
C LEU A 172 -22.78 -2.64 -4.19
N PHE A 173 -23.09 -2.09 -3.03
CA PHE A 173 -24.46 -2.13 -2.53
C PHE A 173 -25.34 -1.33 -3.49
N HIS A 174 -26.05 -2.00 -4.40
CA HIS A 174 -27.15 -1.39 -5.12
C HIS A 174 -28.23 -1.04 -4.11
N HIS A 175 -28.21 0.20 -3.60
CA HIS A 175 -29.41 0.80 -3.06
C HIS A 175 -30.32 1.02 -4.28
N THR A 176 -31.21 0.07 -4.56
CA THR A 176 -32.38 0.32 -5.42
C THR A 176 -33.28 1.32 -4.70
N ALA A 177 -32.87 2.59 -4.67
CA ALA A 177 -33.76 3.70 -4.43
C ALA A 177 -34.20 4.22 -5.81
N GLY A 178 -35.39 3.76 -6.21
CA GLY A 178 -36.26 4.33 -7.24
C GLY A 178 -35.66 5.25 -8.29
N LEU A 179 -35.05 4.68 -9.34
CA LEU A 179 -35.11 5.28 -10.67
C LEU A 179 -35.49 4.18 -11.67
N SER A 180 -36.80 4.05 -11.87
CA SER A 180 -37.38 3.38 -13.03
C SER A 180 -36.95 4.14 -14.29
N SER A 181 -35.88 3.67 -14.94
CA SER A 181 -35.66 3.93 -16.36
C SER A 181 -36.28 2.78 -17.15
N LYS A 182 -37.58 2.91 -17.44
CA LYS A 182 -38.21 2.19 -18.56
C LYS A 182 -37.48 2.63 -19.83
N GLY A 183 -36.66 1.74 -20.38
CA GLY A 183 -36.09 1.86 -21.72
C GLY A 183 -36.32 0.54 -22.45
N ASN A 184 -37.43 0.46 -23.19
CA ASN A 184 -37.76 -0.66 -24.07
C ASN A 184 -36.61 -0.92 -25.05
N ILE A 185 -36.03 -2.11 -24.99
CA ILE A 185 -35.30 -2.69 -26.13
C ILE A 185 -36.20 -3.81 -26.64
N THR A 186 -37.05 -3.47 -27.61
CA THR A 186 -37.85 -4.44 -28.34
C THR A 186 -36.90 -5.33 -29.13
N ASN A 187 -36.83 -6.59 -28.75
CA ASN A 187 -36.31 -7.66 -29.57
C ASN A 187 -37.34 -7.92 -30.69
N LYS A 188 -37.09 -7.44 -31.91
CA LYS A 188 -37.80 -7.90 -33.11
C LYS A 188 -36.85 -8.79 -33.89
N ASN A 189 -37.07 -10.09 -33.79
CA ASN A 189 -36.72 -11.09 -34.80
C ASN A 189 -37.72 -12.25 -34.65
N GLY A 190 -38.45 -12.56 -35.72
CA GLY A 190 -39.24 -13.78 -35.86
C GLY A 190 -40.70 -13.57 -36.28
N ASP A 191 -40.91 -13.19 -37.55
CA ASP A 191 -41.87 -13.78 -38.52
C ASP A 191 -41.69 -13.10 -39.89
#